data_AF-A0A7X7V9V3-F1
#
_entry.id   AF-A0A7X7V9V3-F1
#
_cell.length_a   1.000
_cell.length_b   1.000
_cell.length_c   1.000
_cell.angle_alpha   90.00
_cell.angle_beta   90.00
_cell.angle_gamma   90.00
#
_symmetry.space_group_name_H-M   'P 1'
#
loop_
_entity.id
_entity.type
_entity.pdbx_description
1 polymer ?
#
loop_
_entity_poly.entity_id
_entity_poly.type
_entity_poly.pdbx_seq_one_letter_code
_entity_poly.pdbx_strand_id
1 'polypeptide(L)'
;MQVLLALVDNSLEEGALGWQELALCAQTDPEAFFPEKGGSTREAKRVCQSCEVRAECLEYALANDERFGIWGGLSERERRRFKKRAV
;
A
#
# COMPACT_ATOMS: atom_id res chain seq x y z
N MET A 1 -41.63 21.46 11.90
CA MET A 1 -40.72 22.42 11.24
C MET A 1 -39.30 21.95 11.54
N GLN A 2 -38.89 20.86 10.88
CA GLN A 2 -38.00 20.85 9.71
C GLN A 2 -36.53 21.05 10.13
N VAL A 3 -35.86 19.96 10.55
CA VAL A 3 -34.84 19.19 9.78
C VAL A 3 -33.62 20.03 9.38
N LEU A 4 -32.48 19.70 10.01
CA LEU A 4 -31.08 19.83 9.56
C LEU A 4 -30.25 19.04 10.60
N LEU A 5 -30.27 17.71 10.62
CA LEU A 5 -29.41 16.82 9.81
C LEU A 5 -27.97 17.36 9.61
N ALA A 6 -26.99 16.56 10.02
CA ALA A 6 -25.57 16.62 9.70
C ALA A 6 -24.70 17.68 10.43
N LEU A 7 -24.42 17.46 11.71
CA LEU A 7 -23.08 17.72 12.29
C LEU A 7 -22.52 16.50 13.06
N VAL A 8 -23.15 15.34 12.92
CA VAL A 8 -22.33 14.15 12.67
C VAL A 8 -21.93 14.28 11.20
N ASP A 9 -20.65 14.15 10.88
CA ASP A 9 -20.08 14.21 9.52
C ASP A 9 -19.50 15.57 9.06
N ASN A 10 -18.49 16.12 9.76
CA ASN A 10 -17.40 16.92 9.12
C ASN A 10 -16.14 17.15 9.99
N SER A 11 -15.72 16.18 10.81
CA SER A 11 -14.32 16.14 11.27
C SER A 11 -13.55 15.21 10.34
N LEU A 12 -13.52 15.59 9.07
CA LEU A 12 -12.62 15.07 8.05
C LEU A 12 -11.20 15.49 8.40
N GLU A 13 -10.61 14.85 9.41
CA GLU A 13 -9.18 14.52 9.35
C GLU A 13 -9.07 13.15 8.67
N GLU A 14 -9.70 13.07 7.48
CA GLU A 14 -9.38 12.12 6.41
C GLU A 14 -8.01 12.51 5.83
N GLY A 15 -7.00 12.49 6.69
CA GLY A 15 -5.58 12.55 6.38
C GLY A 15 -4.99 11.16 6.57
N ALA A 16 -5.58 10.20 5.87
CA ALA A 16 -5.05 8.86 5.70
C ALA A 16 -3.52 8.97 5.47
N LEU A 17 -2.66 8.28 6.22
CA LEU A 17 -2.72 6.85 6.36
C LEU A 17 -1.91 6.39 7.62
N GLY A 18 -2.58 5.89 8.65
CA GLY A 18 -1.92 5.41 9.89
C GLY A 18 -1.18 4.07 9.73
N TRP A 19 -1.54 3.28 8.72
CA TRP A 19 -0.92 1.97 8.52
C TRP A 19 0.56 2.07 8.11
N GLN A 20 1.00 3.18 7.50
CA GLN A 20 2.40 3.40 7.12
C GLN A 20 3.32 3.45 8.34
N GLU A 21 2.83 3.96 9.47
CA GLU A 21 3.61 4.03 10.71
C GLU A 21 3.96 2.64 11.24
N LEU A 22 3.14 1.63 10.90
CA LEU A 22 3.33 0.22 11.24
C LEU A 22 4.04 -0.56 10.12
N ALA A 23 4.40 0.09 9.00
CA ALA A 23 5.01 -0.59 7.88
C ALA A 23 6.45 -1.02 8.20
N LEU A 24 6.68 -2.33 8.26
CA LEU A 24 7.99 -2.91 8.58
C LEU A 24 9.10 -2.46 7.61
N CYS A 25 8.75 -2.10 6.36
CA CYS A 25 9.73 -1.65 5.38
C CYS A 25 10.47 -0.36 5.80
N ALA A 26 9.87 0.48 6.63
CA ALA A 26 10.52 1.68 7.17
C ALA A 26 11.72 1.37 8.08
N GLN A 27 11.86 0.12 8.54
CA GLN A 27 12.95 -0.35 9.40
C GLN A 27 14.03 -1.12 8.62
N THR A 28 13.99 -1.07 7.29
CA THR A 28 14.87 -1.83 6.40
C THR A 28 15.50 -0.92 5.35
N ASP A 29 16.41 -1.45 4.54
CA ASP A 29 17.00 -0.70 3.43
C ASP A 29 15.92 -0.34 2.38
N PRO A 30 15.63 0.95 2.13
CA PRO A 30 14.64 1.37 1.15
C PRO A 30 15.00 0.96 -0.29
N GLU A 31 16.29 0.81 -0.63
CA GLU A 31 16.71 0.44 -1.99
C GLU A 31 16.18 -0.94 -2.39
N ALA A 32 16.04 -1.87 -1.44
CA ALA A 32 15.48 -3.19 -1.67
C ALA A 32 14.03 -3.15 -2.20
N PHE A 33 13.28 -2.09 -1.86
CA PHE A 33 11.88 -1.90 -2.26
C PHE A 33 11.73 -1.19 -3.60
N PHE A 34 12.78 -0.54 -4.11
CA PHE A 34 12.82 0.14 -5.39
C PHE A 34 13.95 -0.41 -6.28
N PRO A 35 13.93 -1.72 -6.60
CA PRO A 35 15.02 -2.33 -7.36
C PRO A 35 15.09 -1.78 -8.79
N GLU A 36 16.31 -1.58 -9.28
CA GLU A 36 16.57 -1.27 -10.68
C GLU A 36 16.06 -2.38 -11.61
N LYS A 37 16.03 -2.10 -12.92
CA LYS A 37 15.60 -3.06 -13.93
C LYS A 37 16.49 -4.31 -13.91
N GLY A 38 15.90 -5.45 -13.52
CA GLY A 38 16.61 -6.73 -13.39
C GLY A 38 17.16 -7.01 -11.99
N GLY A 39 17.02 -6.05 -11.06
CA GLY A 39 17.37 -6.22 -9.65
C GLY A 39 16.51 -7.26 -8.93
N SER A 40 17.04 -7.76 -7.82
CA SER A 40 16.35 -8.76 -7.00
C SER A 40 15.15 -8.15 -6.27
N THR A 41 14.02 -8.84 -6.29
CA THR A 41 12.83 -8.49 -5.49
C THR A 41 12.69 -9.36 -4.23
N ARG A 42 13.62 -10.30 -4.02
CA ARG A 42 13.47 -11.37 -3.02
C ARG A 42 13.45 -10.84 -1.60
N GLU A 43 14.32 -9.87 -1.31
CA GLU A 43 14.46 -9.30 0.04
C GLU A 43 13.24 -8.49 0.44
N ALA A 44 12.85 -7.48 -0.35
CA ALA A 44 11.64 -6.70 -0.08
C ALA A 44 10.40 -7.59 0.05
N LYS A 45 10.26 -8.62 -0.80
CA LYS A 45 9.15 -9.58 -0.68
C LYS A 45 9.17 -10.39 0.59
N ARG A 46 10.34 -10.72 1.14
CA ARG A 46 10.48 -11.40 2.44
C ARG A 46 10.03 -10.48 3.57
N VAL A 47 10.46 -9.23 3.56
CA VAL A 47 10.03 -8.22 4.54
C VAL A 47 8.52 -8.00 4.48
N CYS A 48 7.95 -7.87 3.28
CA CYS A 48 6.50 -7.74 3.15
C CYS A 48 5.71 -8.93 3.71
N GLN A 49 6.25 -10.16 3.69
CA GLN A 49 5.55 -11.34 4.21
C GLN A 49 5.40 -11.33 5.73
N SER A 50 6.28 -10.62 6.45
CA SER A 50 6.19 -10.44 7.90
C SER A 50 5.58 -9.09 8.30
N CYS A 51 5.16 -8.26 7.34
CA CYS A 51 4.57 -6.96 7.59
C CYS A 51 3.07 -7.11 7.90
N GLU A 52 2.61 -6.58 9.04
CA GLU A 52 1.21 -6.68 9.47
C GLU A 52 0.26 -5.89 8.57
N VAL A 53 0.69 -4.72 8.10
CA VAL A 53 -0.08 -3.81 7.23
C VAL A 53 0.03 -4.13 5.74
N ARG A 54 0.37 -5.38 5.40
CA ARG A 54 0.62 -5.80 4.01
C ARG A 54 -0.62 -5.63 3.13
N ALA A 55 -1.82 -5.89 3.67
CA ALA A 55 -3.06 -5.86 2.90
C ALA A 55 -3.42 -4.41 2.52
N GLU A 56 -3.40 -3.51 3.51
CA GLU A 56 -3.63 -2.07 3.38
C GLU A 56 -2.63 -1.44 2.42
N CYS A 57 -1.36 -1.82 2.53
CA CYS A 57 -0.30 -1.40 1.61
C CYS A 57 -0.59 -1.83 0.16
N LEU A 58 -1.06 -3.06 -0.04
CA LEU A 58 -1.41 -3.55 -1.38
C LEU A 58 -2.62 -2.80 -1.94
N GLU A 59 -3.66 -2.64 -1.13
CA GLU A 59 -4.89 -1.94 -1.51
C GLU A 59 -4.60 -0.51 -1.93
N TYR A 60 -3.82 0.22 -1.12
CA TYR A 60 -3.36 1.56 -1.44
C TYR A 60 -2.64 1.60 -2.79
N ALA A 61 -1.68 0.70 -3.01
CA ALA A 61 -0.91 0.67 -4.26
C ALA A 61 -1.79 0.34 -5.48
N LEU A 62 -2.84 -0.45 -5.31
CA LEU A 62 -3.79 -0.76 -6.38
C LEU A 62 -4.70 0.43 -6.68
N ALA A 63 -5.22 1.10 -5.64
CA ALA A 63 -6.12 2.25 -5.76
C ALA A 63 -5.41 3.46 -6.38
N ASN A 64 -4.15 3.70 -6.01
CA ASN A 64 -3.37 4.86 -6.48
C ASN A 64 -2.54 4.58 -7.75
N ASP A 65 -2.67 3.38 -8.31
CA ASP A 65 -1.89 2.92 -9.46
C ASP A 65 -0.38 3.13 -9.30
N GLU A 66 0.15 2.80 -8.11
CA GLU A 66 1.57 2.96 -7.80
C GLU A 66 2.41 2.21 -8.84
N ARG A 67 3.31 2.94 -9.50
CA ARG A 67 4.00 2.45 -10.72
C ARG A 67 5.36 1.83 -10.43
N PHE A 68 5.94 2.14 -9.28
CA PHE A 68 7.30 1.72 -8.95
C PHE A 68 7.31 0.90 -7.67
N GLY A 69 8.41 0.17 -7.48
CA GLY A 69 8.71 -0.55 -6.27
C GLY A 69 7.80 -1.74 -5.92
N ILE A 70 8.09 -2.31 -4.75
CA ILE A 70 7.40 -3.44 -4.15
C ILE A 70 6.40 -2.92 -3.12
N TRP A 71 5.11 -3.23 -3.34
CA TRP A 71 4.00 -2.84 -2.46
C TRP A 71 3.19 -4.08 -2.10
N GLY A 72 2.87 -4.26 -0.82
CA GLY A 72 2.10 -5.42 -0.36
C GLY A 72 2.72 -6.79 -0.71
N GLY A 73 4.04 -6.82 -0.96
CA GLY A 73 4.76 -8.00 -1.42
C GLY A 73 4.68 -8.27 -2.93
N LEU A 74 4.14 -7.35 -3.73
CA LEU A 74 4.04 -7.47 -5.18
C LEU A 74 4.85 -6.38 -5.89
N SER A 75 5.57 -6.78 -6.95
CA SER A 75 6.11 -5.84 -7.94
C SER A 75 5.00 -5.21 -8.78
N GLU A 76 5.30 -4.10 -9.46
CA GLU A 76 4.39 -3.46 -10.41
C GLU A 76 3.79 -4.48 -11.41
N ARG A 77 4.65 -5.30 -12.04
CA ARG A 77 4.21 -6.34 -13.00
C ARG A 77 3.28 -7.38 -12.36
N GLU A 78 3.48 -7.69 -11.08
CA GLU A 78 2.60 -8.60 -10.34
C GLU A 78 1.28 -7.91 -9.97
N ARG A 79 1.29 -6.65 -9.53
CA ARG A 79 0.07 -5.86 -9.27
C ARG A 79 -0.80 -5.75 -10.53
N ARG A 80 -0.19 -5.50 -11.69
CA ARG A 80 -0.90 -5.50 -12.99
C ARG A 80 -1.56 -6.85 -13.30
N ARG A 81 -0.91 -7.97 -12.95
CA ARG A 81 -1.50 -9.32 -13.10
C ARG A 81 -2.57 -9.61 -12.05
N PHE A 82 -2.41 -9.08 -10.85
CA PHE A 82 -3.37 -9.19 -9.75
C PHE A 82 -4.69 -8.51 -10.11
N LYS A 83 -4.66 -7.24 -10.55
CA LYS A 83 -5.86 -6.51 -11.02
C LYS A 83 -6.65 -7.29 -12.08
N LYS A 84 -5.95 -7.94 -13.03
CA LYS A 84 -6.58 -8.73 -14.10
C LYS A 84 -7.23 -10.04 -13.66
N ARG A 85 -6.90 -10.56 -12.48
CA ARG A 85 -7.44 -11.83 -11.95
C ARG A 85 -8.59 -11.62 -10.97
N ALA A 86 -8.68 -10.43 -10.38
CA ALA A 86 -9.71 -10.06 -9.43
C ALA A 86 -10.99 -9.51 -10.13
N VAL A 87 -10.93 -9.34 -11.46
CA VAL A 87 -12.05 -9.03 -12.36
C VAL A 87 -12.40 -10.29 -13.12
#